data_AF-A0A970KDF0-F1
#
_entry.id   AF-A0A970KDF0-F1
#
_cell.length_a   1.000
_cell.length_b   1.000
_cell.length_c   1.000
_cell.angle_alpha   90.00
_cell.angle_beta   90.00
_cell.angle_gamma   90.00
#
_symmetry.space_group_name_H-M   'P 1'
#
loop_
_entity.id
_entity.type
_entity.pdbx_description
1 polymer ?
#
loop_
_entity_poly.entity_id
_entity_poly.type
_entity_poly.pdbx_seq_one_letter_code
_entity_poly.pdbx_strand_id
1 'polypeptide(L)'
;AMMFIPTPGYGQPMLEPGINLAAWVDSFLLPGRMWQGTWDPEGLLSTLPAMATGITGMLTGKILLAKTQGEQKTLWMFLTGFLAFIAGYAWSWIFPLNKPIWSSSYVLLTSGLASMTLATCYFLIDLQKKTCCTRPWVVLGSNAIAVYVLAGLLSWFFRGISLGKGALVFYAFQWLTDVGMAPKPASLLLALAYLGILFIPARILFRKKIFIKL
;
A
#
# COMPACT_ATOMS: atom_id res chain seq x y z
N ALA A 1 -15.97 -13.52 12.55
CA ALA A 1 -16.10 -14.59 11.56
C ALA A 1 -14.78 -15.35 11.40
N MET A 2 -13.76 -14.77 10.77
CA MET A 2 -12.50 -15.47 10.41
C MET A 2 -11.74 -16.15 11.57
N MET A 3 -11.83 -15.63 12.80
CA MET A 3 -11.17 -16.22 13.99
C MET A 3 -12.09 -17.07 14.88
N PHE A 4 -13.40 -17.13 14.56
CA PHE A 4 -14.41 -17.74 15.44
C PHE A 4 -15.20 -18.85 14.74
N ILE A 5 -15.22 -18.85 13.40
CA ILE A 5 -15.85 -19.90 12.60
C ILE A 5 -14.71 -20.82 12.13
N PRO A 6 -14.76 -22.12 12.46
CA PRO A 6 -13.74 -23.05 11.99
C PRO A 6 -13.78 -23.15 10.47
N THR A 7 -12.62 -23.23 9.84
CA THR A 7 -12.58 -23.48 8.40
C THR A 7 -13.16 -24.87 8.13
N PRO A 8 -14.14 -25.00 7.21
CA PRO A 8 -14.64 -26.31 6.80
C PRO A 8 -13.49 -27.24 6.36
N GLY A 9 -13.47 -28.46 6.92
CA GLY A 9 -12.42 -29.45 6.66
C GLY A 9 -11.25 -29.49 7.67
N TYR A 10 -11.06 -28.43 8.48
CA TYR A 10 -9.94 -28.35 9.43
C TYR A 10 -10.36 -28.30 10.90
N GLY A 11 -11.64 -28.03 11.20
CA GLY A 11 -12.19 -28.02 12.56
C GLY A 11 -11.71 -26.86 13.45
N GLN A 12 -10.84 -25.98 12.93
CA GLN A 12 -10.30 -24.81 13.59
C GLN A 12 -10.19 -23.62 12.63
N PRO A 13 -10.16 -22.37 13.12
CA PRO A 13 -9.98 -21.20 12.27
C PRO A 13 -8.56 -21.15 11.70
N MET A 14 -8.43 -21.21 10.38
CA MET A 14 -7.14 -21.12 9.69
C MET A 14 -6.98 -19.75 9.03
N LEU A 15 -5.78 -19.17 9.11
CA LEU A 15 -5.39 -17.92 8.44
C LEU A 15 -4.33 -18.11 7.36
N GLU A 16 -3.89 -19.35 7.17
CA GLU A 16 -2.88 -19.71 6.19
C GLU A 16 -3.38 -19.51 4.75
N PRO A 17 -2.47 -19.26 3.79
CA PRO A 17 -2.85 -19.08 2.40
C PRO A 17 -3.57 -20.32 1.84
N GLY A 18 -4.74 -20.12 1.21
CA GLY A 18 -5.50 -21.16 0.53
C GLY A 18 -6.35 -22.09 1.40
N ILE A 19 -6.21 -22.04 2.72
CA ILE A 19 -7.00 -22.88 3.65
C ILE A 19 -7.79 -22.06 4.66
N ASN A 20 -7.85 -20.75 4.47
CA ASN A 20 -8.64 -19.86 5.32
C ASN A 20 -10.11 -19.80 4.86
N LEU A 21 -10.99 -19.34 5.76
CA LEU A 21 -12.42 -19.27 5.52
C LEU A 21 -12.78 -18.37 4.31
N ALA A 22 -12.00 -17.33 4.03
CA ALA A 22 -12.21 -16.47 2.86
C ALA A 22 -11.97 -17.24 1.57
N ALA A 23 -10.84 -17.92 1.45
CA ALA A 23 -10.53 -18.79 0.32
C ALA A 23 -11.60 -19.88 0.14
N TRP A 24 -12.10 -20.49 1.22
CA TRP A 24 -13.17 -21.50 1.12
C TRP A 24 -14.47 -20.91 0.55
N VAL A 25 -14.90 -19.75 1.04
CA VAL A 25 -16.11 -19.06 0.54
C VAL A 25 -15.95 -18.66 -0.92
N ASP A 26 -14.79 -18.11 -1.27
CA ASP A 26 -14.49 -17.71 -2.64
C ASP A 26 -14.43 -18.92 -3.59
N SER A 27 -13.85 -20.05 -3.18
CA SER A 27 -13.84 -21.30 -3.97
C SER A 27 -15.24 -21.84 -4.23
N PHE A 28 -16.17 -21.62 -3.30
CA PHE A 28 -17.54 -22.14 -3.41
C PHE A 28 -18.45 -21.21 -4.23
N LEU A 29 -18.30 -19.89 -4.07
CA LEU A 29 -19.21 -18.90 -4.64
C LEU A 29 -18.71 -18.23 -5.93
N LEU A 30 -17.39 -18.10 -6.12
CA LEU A 30 -16.82 -17.44 -7.28
C LEU A 30 -16.44 -18.47 -8.35
N PRO A 31 -17.08 -18.45 -9.54
CA PRO A 31 -16.69 -19.31 -10.65
C PRO A 31 -15.38 -18.80 -11.28
N GLY A 32 -14.39 -19.68 -11.46
CA GLY A 32 -13.17 -19.38 -12.21
C GLY A 32 -11.87 -19.69 -11.47
N ARG A 33 -10.76 -19.09 -11.93
CA ARG A 33 -9.45 -19.22 -11.28
C ARG A 33 -9.24 -18.05 -10.33
N MET A 34 -8.90 -18.35 -9.08
CA MET A 34 -8.48 -17.36 -8.09
C MET A 34 -7.19 -16.66 -8.52
N TRP A 35 -7.05 -15.39 -8.14
CA TRP A 35 -5.89 -14.56 -8.51
C TRP A 35 -4.53 -15.19 -8.15
N GLN A 36 -4.37 -15.75 -6.94
CA GLN A 36 -3.13 -16.42 -6.51
C GLN A 36 -3.15 -17.93 -6.76
N GLY A 37 -4.14 -18.44 -7.50
CA GLY A 37 -4.40 -19.86 -7.69
C GLY A 37 -5.12 -20.51 -6.51
N THR A 38 -4.70 -20.23 -5.26
CA THR A 38 -5.28 -20.84 -4.06
C THR A 38 -6.09 -19.88 -3.18
N TRP A 39 -5.93 -18.56 -3.32
CA TRP A 39 -6.77 -17.57 -2.65
C TRP A 39 -6.96 -16.33 -3.54
N ASP A 40 -8.01 -15.56 -3.25
CA ASP A 40 -8.27 -14.28 -3.90
C ASP A 40 -8.21 -13.13 -2.89
N PRO A 41 -7.27 -12.18 -3.01
CA PRO A 41 -7.24 -11.00 -2.14
C PRO A 41 -8.45 -10.08 -2.35
N GLU A 42 -9.15 -10.18 -3.48
CA GLU A 42 -10.35 -9.41 -3.83
C GLU A 42 -11.64 -10.23 -3.66
N GLY A 43 -11.58 -11.31 -2.88
CA GLY A 43 -12.70 -12.15 -2.51
C GLY A 43 -13.84 -11.46 -1.76
N LEU A 44 -14.96 -12.16 -1.60
CA LEU A 44 -16.18 -11.60 -1.01
C LEU A 44 -15.97 -11.20 0.46
N LEU A 45 -15.23 -11.99 1.22
CA LEU A 45 -14.99 -11.71 2.64
C LEU A 45 -13.88 -10.68 2.87
N SER A 46 -12.94 -10.51 1.94
CA SER A 46 -11.88 -9.49 2.02
C SER A 46 -12.32 -8.11 1.50
N THR A 47 -13.30 -8.06 0.59
CA THR A 47 -13.86 -6.80 0.07
C THR A 47 -14.63 -6.01 1.13
N LEU A 48 -15.32 -6.68 2.05
CA LEU A 48 -16.02 -6.01 3.17
C LEU A 48 -15.10 -5.11 4.01
N PRO A 49 -13.99 -5.61 4.60
CA PRO A 49 -13.05 -4.77 5.32
C PRO A 49 -12.28 -3.80 4.38
N ALA A 50 -12.08 -4.13 3.10
CA ALA A 50 -11.53 -3.16 2.15
C ALA A 50 -12.43 -1.93 1.97
N MET A 51 -13.75 -2.12 1.88
CA MET A 51 -14.71 -1.01 1.87
C MET A 51 -14.64 -0.17 3.14
N ALA A 52 -14.47 -0.80 4.31
CA ALA A 52 -14.29 -0.07 5.56
C ALA A 52 -13.06 0.85 5.51
N THR A 53 -11.96 0.42 4.90
CA THR A 53 -10.78 1.27 4.66
C THR A 53 -11.16 2.51 3.85
N GLY A 54 -11.90 2.34 2.75
CA GLY A 54 -12.40 3.46 1.93
C GLY A 54 -13.28 4.43 2.73
N ILE A 55 -14.18 3.90 3.56
CA ILE A 55 -15.06 4.71 4.42
C ILE A 55 -14.25 5.52 5.43
N THR A 56 -13.25 4.94 6.09
CA THR A 56 -12.39 5.70 7.01
C THR A 56 -11.62 6.82 6.31
N GLY A 57 -11.20 6.61 5.06
CA GLY A 57 -10.62 7.64 4.21
C GLY A 57 -11.61 8.78 3.91
N MET A 58 -12.86 8.45 3.57
CA MET A 58 -13.92 9.44 3.35
C MET A 58 -14.22 10.26 4.61
N LEU A 59 -14.26 9.62 5.79
CA LEU A 59 -14.45 10.31 7.06
C LEU A 59 -13.29 11.28 7.35
N THR A 60 -12.06 10.84 7.11
CA THR A 60 -10.87 11.70 7.24
C THR A 60 -10.93 12.89 6.27
N GLY A 61 -11.36 12.66 5.03
CA GLY A 61 -11.61 13.71 4.03
C GLY A 61 -12.68 14.71 4.48
N LYS A 62 -13.74 14.25 5.14
CA LYS A 62 -14.77 15.13 5.73
C LYS A 62 -14.19 16.05 6.81
N ILE A 63 -13.29 15.54 7.67
CA ILE A 63 -12.58 16.36 8.67
C ILE A 63 -11.72 17.41 7.97
N LEU A 64 -11.01 17.02 6.92
CA LEU A 64 -10.14 17.94 6.15
C LEU A 64 -10.94 19.07 5.47
N LEU A 65 -12.13 18.76 4.95
CA LEU A 65 -13.02 19.72 4.29
C LEU A 65 -13.89 20.55 5.24
N ALA A 66 -13.91 20.23 6.54
CA ALA A 66 -14.70 20.97 7.52
C ALA A 66 -14.28 22.45 7.58
N LYS A 67 -15.24 23.35 7.89
CA LYS A 67 -14.97 24.78 8.09
C LYS A 67 -14.47 25.07 9.52
N THR A 68 -13.42 24.38 9.95
CA THR A 68 -12.76 24.53 11.25
C THR A 68 -11.34 25.07 11.08
N GLN A 69 -10.73 25.54 12.18
CA GLN A 69 -9.34 25.96 12.16
C GLN A 69 -8.42 24.79 11.78
N GLY A 70 -7.37 25.06 11.00
CA GLY A 70 -6.49 23.98 10.51
C GLY A 70 -5.78 23.21 11.63
N GLU A 71 -5.46 23.87 12.75
CA GLU A 71 -4.91 23.21 13.94
C GLU A 71 -5.90 22.19 14.52
N GLN A 72 -7.18 22.55 14.60
CA GLN A 72 -8.23 21.65 15.05
C GLN A 72 -8.39 20.45 14.10
N LYS A 73 -8.32 20.67 12.78
CA LYS A 73 -8.36 19.57 11.79
C LYS A 73 -7.22 18.59 12.02
N THR A 74 -6.01 19.12 12.17
CA THR A 74 -4.80 18.33 12.44
C THR A 74 -4.99 17.50 13.70
N LEU A 75 -5.46 18.13 14.78
CA LEU A 75 -5.69 17.47 16.07
C LEU A 75 -6.72 16.35 15.93
N TRP A 76 -7.87 16.60 15.29
CA TRP A 76 -8.91 15.58 15.10
C TRP A 76 -8.43 14.40 14.25
N MET A 77 -7.70 14.66 13.17
CA MET A 77 -7.14 13.59 12.33
C MET A 77 -6.10 12.78 13.09
N PHE A 78 -5.24 13.44 13.88
CA PHE A 78 -4.23 12.76 14.67
C PHE A 78 -4.85 11.93 15.80
N LEU A 79 -5.81 12.49 16.55
CA LEU A 79 -6.51 11.79 17.64
C LEU A 79 -7.30 10.59 17.13
N THR A 80 -8.15 10.78 16.11
CA THR A 80 -8.94 9.68 15.55
C THR A 80 -8.04 8.63 14.89
N GLY A 81 -6.97 9.04 14.22
CA GLY A 81 -5.97 8.14 13.67
C GLY A 81 -5.23 7.35 14.76
N PHE A 82 -4.83 8.00 15.85
CA PHE A 82 -4.15 7.35 16.97
C PHE A 82 -5.04 6.35 17.70
N LEU A 83 -6.31 6.70 17.93
CA LEU A 83 -7.28 5.77 18.50
C LEU A 83 -7.50 4.54 17.59
N ALA A 84 -7.62 4.75 16.28
CA ALA A 84 -7.74 3.65 15.31
C ALA A 84 -6.47 2.78 15.28
N PHE A 85 -5.29 3.39 15.38
CA PHE A 85 -4.02 2.68 15.46
C PHE A 85 -3.95 1.78 16.71
N ILE A 86 -4.25 2.32 17.90
CA ILE A 86 -4.27 1.55 19.15
C ILE A 86 -5.31 0.44 19.07
N ALA A 87 -6.51 0.74 18.59
CA ALA A 87 -7.57 -0.25 18.45
C ALA A 87 -7.16 -1.39 17.48
N GLY A 88 -6.55 -1.05 16.34
CA GLY A 88 -6.03 -2.03 15.39
C GLY A 88 -4.89 -2.87 15.95
N TYR A 89 -3.99 -2.26 16.72
CA TYR A 89 -2.89 -2.96 17.39
C TYR A 89 -3.40 -3.90 18.49
N ALA A 90 -4.31 -3.47 19.35
CA ALA A 90 -4.93 -4.33 20.36
C ALA A 90 -5.74 -5.46 19.71
N TRP A 91 -6.48 -5.15 18.64
CA TRP A 91 -7.24 -6.14 17.88
C TRP A 91 -6.33 -7.15 17.17
N SER A 92 -5.08 -6.79 16.87
CA SER A 92 -4.11 -7.70 16.25
C SER A 92 -3.77 -8.91 17.12
N TRP A 93 -3.98 -8.82 18.43
CA TRP A 93 -3.75 -9.95 19.36
C TRP A 93 -4.81 -11.04 19.20
N ILE A 94 -6.02 -10.68 18.77
CA ILE A 94 -7.14 -11.61 18.54
C ILE A 94 -7.23 -11.96 17.06
N PHE A 95 -7.07 -11.00 16.16
CA PHE A 95 -7.06 -11.21 14.72
C PHE A 95 -5.77 -10.65 14.12
N PRO A 96 -4.76 -11.50 13.84
CA PRO A 96 -3.46 -11.08 13.34
C PRO A 96 -3.52 -10.19 12.09
N LEU A 97 -2.53 -9.30 11.97
CA LEU A 97 -2.39 -8.42 10.80
C LEU A 97 -2.13 -9.25 9.55
N ASN A 98 -3.15 -9.37 8.70
CA ASN A 98 -3.10 -10.13 7.48
C ASN A 98 -3.61 -9.26 6.31
N LYS A 99 -2.68 -8.84 5.46
CA LYS A 99 -2.95 -8.02 4.27
C LYS A 99 -3.67 -8.82 3.16
N PRO A 100 -3.26 -10.06 2.82
CA PRO A 100 -3.95 -10.88 1.81
C PRO A 100 -5.47 -11.01 1.99
N ILE A 101 -5.96 -11.18 3.22
CA ILE A 101 -7.40 -11.26 3.51
C ILE A 101 -8.02 -9.93 3.95
N TRP A 102 -7.24 -8.85 3.87
CA TRP A 102 -7.62 -7.51 4.31
C TRP A 102 -8.21 -7.48 5.74
N SER A 103 -7.55 -8.14 6.69
CA SER A 103 -8.04 -8.29 8.06
C SER A 103 -8.48 -6.97 8.71
N SER A 104 -9.54 -7.01 9.52
CA SER A 104 -10.07 -5.80 10.19
C SER A 104 -9.04 -5.11 11.12
N SER A 105 -8.11 -5.86 11.73
CA SER A 105 -6.98 -5.31 12.49
C SER A 105 -6.03 -4.53 11.60
N TYR A 106 -5.71 -5.08 10.42
CA TYR A 106 -4.92 -4.40 9.40
C TYR A 106 -5.60 -3.12 8.90
N VAL A 107 -6.93 -3.14 8.69
CA VAL A 107 -7.69 -1.95 8.29
C VAL A 107 -7.57 -0.83 9.33
N LEU A 108 -7.87 -1.12 10.61
CA LEU A 108 -7.82 -0.11 11.67
C LEU A 108 -6.41 0.45 11.85
N LEU A 109 -5.40 -0.43 11.87
CA LEU A 109 -4.01 -0.04 12.07
C LEU A 109 -3.51 0.84 10.92
N THR A 110 -3.73 0.42 9.67
CA THR A 110 -3.26 1.18 8.49
C THR A 110 -4.04 2.47 8.26
N SER A 111 -5.35 2.47 8.51
CA SER A 111 -6.17 3.70 8.44
C SER A 111 -5.75 4.71 9.50
N GLY A 112 -5.41 4.24 10.70
CA GLY A 112 -4.87 5.08 11.77
C GLY A 112 -3.55 5.73 11.39
N LEU A 113 -2.58 4.93 10.93
CA LEU A 113 -1.28 5.42 10.46
C LEU A 113 -1.42 6.38 9.27
N ALA A 114 -2.30 6.07 8.31
CA ALA A 114 -2.54 6.92 7.16
C ALA A 114 -3.11 8.29 7.58
N SER A 115 -4.09 8.32 8.50
CA SER A 115 -4.69 9.55 9.01
C SER A 115 -3.67 10.40 9.79
N MET A 116 -2.86 9.78 10.65
CA MET A 116 -1.79 10.48 11.38
C MET A 116 -0.71 11.04 10.45
N THR A 117 -0.33 10.27 9.42
CA THR A 117 0.62 10.72 8.39
C THR A 117 0.06 11.90 7.62
N LEU A 118 -1.21 11.83 7.21
CA LEU A 118 -1.89 12.93 6.52
C LEU A 118 -1.99 14.17 7.41
N ALA A 119 -2.30 14.01 8.70
CA ALA A 119 -2.33 15.11 9.67
C ALA A 119 -0.96 15.79 9.79
N THR A 120 0.11 15.00 9.83
CA THR A 120 1.49 15.51 9.91
C THR A 120 1.88 16.25 8.63
N CYS A 121 1.55 15.70 7.46
CA CYS A 121 1.76 16.37 6.18
C CYS A 121 0.99 17.69 6.09
N TYR A 122 -0.29 17.70 6.48
CA TYR A 122 -1.12 18.90 6.50
C TYR A 122 -0.56 19.97 7.43
N PHE A 123 -0.12 19.59 8.63
CA PHE A 123 0.50 20.51 9.58
C PHE A 123 1.80 21.12 9.06
N LEU A 124 2.71 20.29 8.53
CA LEU A 124 4.01 20.76 8.05
C LEU A 124 3.88 21.62 6.78
N ILE A 125 3.02 21.22 5.84
CA ILE A 125 2.94 21.83 4.52
C ILE A 125 1.94 23.00 4.51
N ASP A 126 0.72 22.79 5.00
CA ASP A 126 -0.36 23.79 4.89
C ASP A 126 -0.32 24.82 6.03
N LEU A 127 0.01 24.41 7.26
CA LEU A 127 0.08 25.32 8.40
C LEU A 127 1.45 25.96 8.57
N GLN A 128 2.52 25.14 8.63
CA GLN A 128 3.89 25.65 8.80
C GLN A 128 4.55 26.13 7.50
N LYS A 129 3.92 25.94 6.34
CA LYS A 129 4.42 26.35 5.02
C LYS A 129 5.82 25.81 4.68
N LYS A 130 6.24 24.68 5.30
CA LYS A 130 7.54 24.04 5.05
C LYS A 130 7.48 23.23 3.75
N THR A 131 7.80 23.89 2.64
CA THR A 131 7.69 23.31 1.28
C THR A 131 9.03 22.91 0.66
N CYS A 132 10.17 23.10 1.33
CA CYS A 132 11.48 22.89 0.70
C CYS A 132 11.69 21.45 0.20
N CYS A 133 11.17 20.45 0.93
CA CYS A 133 11.33 19.03 0.59
C CYS A 133 10.14 18.44 -0.18
N THR A 134 9.08 19.20 -0.49
CA THR A 134 7.86 18.63 -1.09
C THR A 134 7.95 18.44 -2.60
N ARG A 135 8.84 19.18 -3.28
CA ARG A 135 8.98 19.18 -4.75
C ARG A 135 9.06 17.79 -5.41
N PRO A 136 9.95 16.86 -5.01
CA PRO A 136 10.03 15.55 -5.66
C PRO A 136 8.74 14.73 -5.45
N TRP A 137 8.12 14.83 -4.28
CA TRP A 137 6.87 14.16 -3.96
C TRP A 137 5.70 14.71 -4.78
N VAL A 138 5.64 16.03 -4.98
CA VAL A 138 4.63 16.67 -5.83
C VAL A 138 4.79 16.21 -7.28
N VAL A 139 6.02 16.12 -7.80
CA VAL A 139 6.28 15.64 -9.17
C VAL A 139 5.78 14.20 -9.36
N LEU A 140 6.12 13.30 -8.44
CA LEU A 140 5.67 11.90 -8.49
C LEU A 140 4.16 11.76 -8.26
N GLY A 141 3.62 12.50 -7.29
CA GLY A 141 2.21 12.44 -6.91
C GLY A 141 1.25 13.03 -7.94
N SER A 142 1.66 14.09 -8.65
CA SER A 142 0.80 14.75 -9.65
C SER A 142 0.42 13.84 -10.82
N ASN A 143 1.21 12.79 -11.09
CA ASN A 143 0.99 11.82 -12.16
C ASN A 143 1.10 10.38 -11.62
N ALA A 144 0.60 10.14 -10.39
CA ALA A 144 0.78 8.86 -9.69
C ALA A 144 0.33 7.64 -10.51
N ILE A 145 -0.80 7.73 -11.22
CA ILE A 145 -1.33 6.64 -12.06
C ILE A 145 -0.39 6.35 -13.24
N ALA A 146 0.07 7.39 -13.94
CA ALA A 146 1.00 7.23 -15.05
C ALA A 146 2.33 6.62 -14.58
N VAL A 147 2.84 7.06 -13.43
CA VAL A 147 4.05 6.49 -12.82
C VAL A 147 3.84 5.03 -12.42
N TYR A 148 2.68 4.69 -11.88
CA TYR A 148 2.32 3.31 -11.52
C TYR A 148 2.29 2.39 -12.75
N VAL A 149 1.59 2.79 -13.81
CA VAL A 149 1.53 2.03 -15.07
C VAL A 149 2.92 1.89 -15.69
N LEU A 150 3.69 2.98 -15.71
CA LEU A 150 5.06 2.98 -16.20
C LEU A 150 5.95 2.04 -15.38
N ALA A 151 5.81 2.01 -14.05
CA ALA A 151 6.53 1.09 -13.20
C ALA A 151 6.20 -0.38 -13.56
N GLY A 152 4.92 -0.70 -13.75
CA GLY A 152 4.49 -2.00 -14.24
C GLY A 152 5.18 -2.39 -15.56
N LEU A 153 5.12 -1.51 -16.57
CA LEU A 153 5.74 -1.71 -17.88
C LEU A 153 7.26 -1.88 -17.80
N LEU A 154 7.94 -1.02 -17.05
CA LEU A 154 9.39 -1.12 -16.84
C LEU A 154 9.76 -2.41 -16.12
N SER A 155 8.99 -2.81 -15.10
CA SER A 155 9.27 -4.03 -14.35
C SER A 155 9.14 -5.27 -15.23
N TRP A 156 8.15 -5.28 -16.13
CA TRP A 156 8.00 -6.33 -17.13
C TRP A 156 9.17 -6.33 -18.12
N PHE A 157 9.59 -5.16 -18.61
CA PHE A 157 10.73 -5.03 -19.51
C PHE A 157 12.05 -5.51 -18.87
N PHE A 158 12.36 -5.06 -17.66
CA PHE A 158 13.59 -5.41 -16.95
C PHE A 158 13.63 -6.88 -16.48
N ARG A 159 12.46 -7.50 -16.22
CA ARG A 159 12.37 -8.93 -15.91
C ARG A 159 12.33 -9.80 -17.17
N GLY A 160 11.74 -9.31 -18.25
CA GLY A 160 11.56 -10.02 -19.51
C GLY A 160 12.82 -10.11 -20.35
N ILE A 161 13.74 -9.14 -20.23
CA ILE A 161 15.07 -9.23 -20.86
C ILE A 161 15.95 -10.14 -19.99
N SER A 162 15.92 -11.43 -20.32
CA SER A 162 16.85 -12.42 -19.77
C SER A 162 18.13 -12.42 -20.62
N LEU A 163 19.19 -11.81 -20.12
CA LEU A 163 20.54 -11.94 -20.71
C LEU A 163 21.15 -13.25 -20.18
N GLY A 164 20.77 -14.37 -20.78
CA GLY A 164 21.24 -15.69 -20.34
C GLY A 164 20.37 -16.28 -19.21
N LYS A 165 20.96 -16.56 -18.03
CA LYS A 165 20.35 -17.33 -16.94
C LYS A 165 19.59 -16.49 -15.89
N GLY A 166 19.48 -15.17 -16.06
CA GLY A 166 18.81 -14.30 -15.10
C GLY A 166 18.32 -12.98 -15.71
N ALA A 167 17.42 -12.30 -14.98
CA ALA A 167 16.94 -10.98 -15.35
C ALA A 167 18.04 -9.91 -15.20
N LEU A 168 17.96 -8.82 -15.97
CA LEU A 168 18.85 -7.65 -15.85
C LEU A 168 19.03 -7.15 -14.41
N VAL A 169 17.94 -7.14 -13.63
CA VAL A 169 17.94 -6.71 -12.23
C VAL A 169 18.82 -7.62 -11.37
N PHE A 170 18.85 -8.92 -11.66
CA PHE A 170 19.67 -9.89 -10.93
C PHE A 170 21.17 -9.64 -11.19
N TYR A 171 21.56 -9.40 -12.45
CA TYR A 171 22.94 -9.07 -12.78
C TYR A 171 23.40 -7.74 -12.16
N ALA A 172 22.53 -6.72 -12.17
CA ALA A 172 22.83 -5.44 -11.52
C ALA A 172 23.00 -5.59 -10.00
N PHE A 173 22.20 -6.46 -9.37
CA PHE A 173 22.33 -6.79 -7.95
C PHE A 173 23.63 -7.56 -7.67
N GLN A 174 23.93 -8.58 -8.47
CA GLN A 174 25.13 -9.38 -8.34
C GLN A 174 26.40 -8.52 -8.51
N TRP A 175 26.41 -7.63 -9.49
CA TRP A 175 27.51 -6.69 -9.70
C TRP A 175 27.75 -5.80 -8.46
N LEU A 176 26.70 -5.25 -7.85
CA LEU A 176 26.83 -4.45 -6.64
C LEU A 176 27.37 -5.27 -5.46
N THR A 177 26.94 -6.53 -5.32
CA THR A 177 27.44 -7.42 -4.27
C THR A 177 28.89 -7.86 -4.50
N ASP A 178 29.30 -8.05 -5.76
CA ASP A 178 30.66 -8.43 -6.14
C ASP A 178 31.67 -7.30 -5.89
N VAL A 179 31.21 -6.04 -5.98
CA VAL A 179 31.98 -4.84 -5.60
C VAL A 179 32.15 -4.71 -4.07
N GLY A 180 31.58 -5.63 -3.29
CA GLY A 180 31.72 -5.70 -1.84
C GLY A 180 30.61 -5.02 -1.05
N MET A 181 29.50 -4.61 -1.69
CA MET A 181 28.35 -4.10 -0.95
C MET A 181 27.55 -5.24 -0.32
N ALA A 182 27.12 -5.03 0.93
CA ALA A 182 26.20 -5.94 1.58
C ALA A 182 24.86 -6.04 0.79
N PRO A 183 24.16 -7.19 0.85
CA PRO A 183 22.92 -7.41 0.09
C PRO A 183 21.83 -6.37 0.34
N LYS A 184 21.67 -5.93 1.60
CA LYS A 184 20.64 -4.95 1.99
C LYS A 184 20.85 -3.57 1.32
N PRO A 185 22.01 -2.89 1.47
CA PRO A 185 22.24 -1.61 0.80
C PRO A 185 22.26 -1.73 -0.73
N ALA A 186 22.75 -2.84 -1.28
CA ALA A 186 22.69 -3.09 -2.73
C ALA A 186 21.25 -3.08 -3.26
N SER A 187 20.33 -3.76 -2.55
CA SER A 187 18.91 -3.75 -2.91
C SER A 187 18.26 -2.37 -2.80
N LEU A 188 18.64 -1.59 -1.78
CA LEU A 188 18.16 -0.22 -1.57
C LEU A 188 18.63 0.71 -2.71
N LEU A 189 19.90 0.63 -3.10
CA LEU A 189 20.45 1.44 -4.18
C LEU A 189 19.76 1.13 -5.52
N LEU A 190 19.51 -0.14 -5.83
CA LEU A 190 18.75 -0.50 -7.02
C LEU A 190 17.32 0.03 -6.99
N ALA A 191 16.65 -0.01 -5.83
CA ALA A 191 15.31 0.55 -5.68
C ALA A 191 15.31 2.07 -5.88
N LEU A 192 16.32 2.78 -5.36
CA LEU A 192 16.49 4.22 -5.57
C LEU A 192 16.83 4.56 -7.02
N ALA A 193 17.68 3.77 -7.67
CA ALA A 193 18.00 3.94 -9.09
C ALA A 193 16.74 3.74 -9.95
N TYR A 194 15.95 2.69 -9.67
CA TYR A 194 14.68 2.43 -10.33
C TYR A 194 13.69 3.59 -10.14
N LEU A 195 13.58 4.13 -8.93
CA LEU A 195 12.78 5.32 -8.65
C LEU A 195 13.30 6.54 -9.42
N GLY A 196 14.62 6.70 -9.53
CA GLY A 196 15.26 7.74 -10.34
C GLY A 196 14.90 7.64 -11.83
N ILE A 197 14.85 6.43 -12.39
CA ILE A 197 14.42 6.18 -13.76
C ILE A 197 12.95 6.60 -13.94
N LEU A 198 12.06 6.24 -13.00
CA LEU A 198 10.65 6.65 -13.03
C LEU A 198 10.45 8.15 -12.81
N PHE A 199 11.36 8.80 -12.07
CA PHE A 199 11.29 10.23 -11.80
C PHE A 199 11.52 11.09 -13.06
N ILE A 200 12.33 10.62 -14.02
CA ILE A 200 12.62 11.35 -15.26
C ILE A 200 11.33 11.65 -16.06
N PRO A 201 10.52 10.66 -16.47
CA PRO A 201 9.28 10.91 -17.20
C PRO A 201 8.25 11.63 -16.34
N ALA A 202 8.15 11.33 -15.04
CA ALA A 202 7.28 12.07 -14.11
C ALA A 202 7.61 13.57 -14.10
N ARG A 203 8.90 13.91 -14.07
CA ARG A 203 9.39 15.30 -14.12
C ARG A 203 9.12 15.96 -15.46
N ILE A 204 9.24 15.23 -16.57
CA ILE A 204 8.92 15.76 -17.91
C ILE A 204 7.42 16.10 -17.99
N LEU A 205 6.55 15.19 -17.58
CA LEU A 205 5.11 15.41 -17.54
C LEU A 205 4.75 16.62 -16.67
N PHE A 206 5.35 16.69 -15.47
CA PHE A 206 5.14 17.80 -14.55
C PHE A 206 5.59 19.14 -15.14
N ARG A 207 6.78 19.20 -15.77
CA ARG A 207 7.28 20.41 -16.44
C ARG A 207 6.41 20.86 -17.60
N LYS A 208 5.85 19.91 -18.36
CA LYS A 208 4.92 20.18 -19.46
C LYS A 208 3.48 20.46 -18.99
N LYS A 209 3.21 20.44 -17.69
CA LYS A 209 1.87 20.58 -17.09
C LYS A 209 0.84 19.59 -17.66
N ILE A 210 1.31 18.40 -18.06
CA ILE A 210 0.45 17.31 -18.52
C ILE A 210 0.09 16.48 -17.30
N PHE A 211 -1.20 16.44 -16.98
CA PHE A 211 -1.73 15.67 -15.86
C PHE A 211 -2.69 14.62 -16.39
N ILE A 212 -2.25 13.35 -16.36
CA ILE A 212 -3.06 12.23 -16.81
C ILE A 212 -4.00 11.84 -15.68
N LYS A 213 -5.31 12.01 -15.91
CA LYS A 213 -6.39 11.63 -15.00
C LYS A 213 -7.25 10.56 -15.67
N LEU A 214 -7.71 9.60 -14.88
CA LEU A 214 -8.76 8.65 -15.26
C LEU A 214 -10.11 9.20 -14.82
#